data_AF-A0A0F9CGA3-F1
#
_entry.id   AF-A0A0F9CGA3-F1
#
_cell.length_a   1.000
_cell.length_b   1.000
_cell.length_c   1.000
_cell.angle_alpha   90.00
_cell.angle_beta   90.00
_cell.angle_gamma   90.00
#
_symmetry.space_group_name_H-M   'P 1'
#
loop_
_entity.id
_entity.type
_entity.pdbx_description
1 polymer ?
#
loop_
_entity_poly.entity_id
_entity_poly.type
_entity_poly.pdbx_seq_one_letter_code
_entity_poly.pdbx_strand_id
1 'polypeptide(L)'
;MTFAPKQVEILTKSSNDFVYFINNVFSHSVKNFIKGTHVDNSARFLSQHDRTIRVSARHHFKSFSLYGYFMWKLMFEGAINNVEAHYFSFNADLAGYHINKIKQCIEANPFFQDIIDRKPTAETVLKYTWDNKHFTTISPHGLV
;
A
#
# COMPACT_ATOMS: atom_id res chain seq x y z
N MET A 1 -16.82 -2.94 -11.02
CA MET A 1 -15.97 -1.77 -10.75
C MET A 1 -16.06 -0.84 -11.94
N THR A 2 -16.61 0.35 -11.76
CA THR A 2 -16.72 1.33 -12.85
C THR A 2 -16.08 2.62 -12.37
N PHE A 3 -14.79 2.77 -12.66
CA PHE A 3 -14.09 4.02 -12.42
C PHE A 3 -14.54 5.10 -13.40
N ALA A 4 -14.61 6.35 -12.94
CA ALA A 4 -14.82 7.48 -13.84
C ALA A 4 -13.65 7.61 -14.84
N PRO A 5 -13.84 8.18 -16.04
CA PRO A 5 -12.77 8.29 -17.04
C PRO A 5 -11.48 8.92 -16.52
N LYS A 6 -11.60 9.95 -15.67
CA LYS A 6 -10.45 10.59 -15.02
C LYS A 6 -9.72 9.68 -14.03
N GLN A 7 -10.45 8.85 -13.30
CA GLN A 7 -9.85 7.86 -12.40
C GLN A 7 -9.10 6.79 -13.21
N VAL A 8 -9.66 6.35 -14.33
CA VAL A 8 -8.99 5.39 -15.24
C VAL A 8 -7.68 5.97 -15.78
N GLU A 9 -7.66 7.24 -16.18
CA GLU A 9 -6.42 7.91 -16.62
C GLU A 9 -5.37 7.93 -15.51
N ILE A 10 -5.77 8.32 -14.29
CA ILE A 10 -4.88 8.35 -13.12
C ILE A 10 -4.32 6.96 -12.83
N LEU A 11 -5.16 5.93 -12.84
CA LEU A 11 -4.77 4.54 -12.58
C LEU A 11 -3.85 3.99 -13.67
N THR A 12 -4.13 4.31 -14.93
CA THR A 12 -3.31 3.88 -16.08
C THR A 12 -1.90 4.44 -16.00
N LYS A 13 -1.75 5.72 -15.61
CA LYS A 13 -0.42 6.30 -15.40
C LYS A 13 0.24 5.74 -14.14
N SER A 14 -0.54 5.55 -13.08
CA SER A 14 -0.06 5.03 -11.80
C SER A 14 0.45 3.60 -11.89
N SER A 15 -0.04 2.76 -12.81
CA SER A 15 0.40 1.36 -12.94
C SER A 15 1.88 1.22 -13.28
N ASN A 16 2.46 2.20 -13.97
CA ASN A 16 3.86 2.21 -14.39
C ASN A 16 4.72 3.24 -13.63
N ASP A 17 4.10 4.11 -12.83
CA ASP A 17 4.78 5.19 -12.11
C ASP A 17 4.30 5.25 -10.66
N PHE A 18 5.11 4.66 -9.77
CA PHE A 18 4.82 4.64 -8.34
C PHE A 18 4.86 6.04 -7.71
N VAL A 19 5.69 6.97 -8.21
CA VAL A 19 5.70 8.36 -7.72
C VAL A 19 4.37 9.03 -8.06
N TYR A 20 3.86 8.80 -9.27
CA TYR A 20 2.55 9.30 -9.67
C TYR A 20 1.43 8.67 -8.84
N PHE A 21 1.50 7.36 -8.56
CA PHE A 21 0.56 6.68 -7.65
C PHE A 21 0.56 7.31 -6.26
N ILE A 22 1.73 7.58 -5.67
CA ILE A 22 1.83 8.21 -4.35
C ILE A 22 1.12 9.56 -4.33
N ASN A 23 1.34 10.37 -5.36
CA ASN A 23 0.85 11.74 -5.41
C ASN A 23 -0.62 11.86 -5.85
N ASN A 24 -1.21 10.85 -6.49
CA ASN A 24 -2.57 10.97 -7.06
C ASN A 24 -3.55 9.90 -6.57
N VAL A 25 -3.06 8.81 -5.99
CA VAL A 25 -3.89 7.74 -5.43
C VAL A 25 -3.65 7.62 -3.93
N PHE A 26 -2.44 7.27 -3.48
CA PHE A 26 -2.13 7.07 -2.06
C PHE A 26 -2.34 8.33 -1.22
N SER A 27 -2.12 9.52 -1.79
CA SER A 27 -2.35 10.79 -1.09
C SER A 27 -3.77 10.94 -0.54
N HIS A 28 -4.76 10.24 -1.10
CA HIS A 28 -6.13 10.24 -0.60
C HIS A 28 -6.30 9.44 0.70
N SER A 29 -5.38 8.54 1.03
CA SER A 29 -5.38 7.78 2.29
C SER A 29 -5.01 8.61 3.51
N VAL A 30 -4.52 9.85 3.33
CA VAL A 30 -4.03 10.71 4.41
C VAL A 30 -4.60 12.12 4.27
N LYS A 31 -5.28 12.60 5.30
CA LYS A 31 -5.74 13.98 5.36
C LYS A 31 -4.55 14.95 5.29
N ASN A 32 -4.62 15.95 4.42
CA ASN A 32 -3.58 16.96 4.22
C ASN A 32 -2.21 16.36 3.83
N PHE A 33 -2.20 15.38 2.94
CA PHE A 33 -0.95 14.81 2.44
C PHE A 33 -0.05 15.88 1.79
N ILE A 34 1.17 16.04 2.31
CA ILE A 34 2.16 16.99 1.80
C ILE A 34 3.05 16.27 0.80
N LYS A 35 3.02 16.75 -0.44
CA LYS A 35 3.86 16.27 -1.55
C LYS A 35 5.21 16.97 -1.55
N GLY A 36 6.16 16.47 -2.34
CA GLY A 36 7.42 17.15 -2.62
C GLY A 36 8.58 16.21 -2.86
N THR A 37 9.74 16.79 -3.14
CA THR A 37 10.94 16.07 -3.60
C THR A 37 11.38 14.94 -2.67
N HIS A 38 11.24 15.10 -1.35
CA HIS A 38 11.59 14.04 -0.39
C HIS A 38 10.69 12.80 -0.54
N VAL A 39 9.39 13.01 -0.71
CA VAL A 39 8.39 11.94 -0.92
C VAL A 39 8.65 11.26 -2.25
N ASP A 40 8.87 12.05 -3.31
CA ASP A 40 9.10 11.55 -4.66
C ASP A 40 10.39 10.72 -4.75
N ASN A 41 11.48 11.19 -4.12
CA ASN A 41 12.74 10.46 -4.07
C ASN A 41 12.60 9.16 -3.28
N SER A 42 11.87 9.18 -2.15
CA SER A 42 11.61 7.99 -1.35
C SER A 42 10.80 6.94 -2.12
N ALA A 43 9.77 7.38 -2.86
CA ALA A 43 8.96 6.51 -3.69
C ALA A 43 9.78 5.93 -4.85
N ARG A 44 10.52 6.78 -5.57
CA ARG A 44 11.37 6.38 -6.70
C ARG A 44 12.42 5.34 -6.29
N PHE A 45 13.11 5.56 -5.17
CA PHE A 45 14.10 4.61 -4.65
C PHE A 45 13.47 3.24 -4.36
N LEU A 46 12.27 3.22 -3.77
CA LEU A 46 11.56 1.98 -3.43
C LEU A 46 11.05 1.22 -4.66
N SER A 47 10.67 1.91 -5.74
CA SER A 47 10.14 1.24 -6.95
C SER A 47 11.20 0.84 -7.98
N GLN A 48 12.41 1.39 -7.93
CA GLN A 48 13.45 1.14 -8.93
C GLN A 48 14.30 -0.11 -8.67
N HIS A 49 14.22 -0.69 -7.48
CA HIS A 49 15.07 -1.80 -7.07
C HIS A 49 14.26 -2.91 -6.41
N ASP A 50 14.60 -4.16 -6.71
CA ASP A 50 13.93 -5.33 -6.11
C ASP A 50 14.19 -5.45 -4.61
N ARG A 51 15.31 -4.88 -4.13
CA ARG A 51 15.74 -4.91 -2.74
C ARG A 51 16.30 -3.55 -2.34
N THR A 52 15.73 -2.95 -1.31
CA THR A 52 16.13 -1.63 -0.82
C THR A 52 16.38 -1.63 0.68
N ILE A 53 17.39 -0.88 1.12
CA ILE A 53 17.62 -0.56 2.53
C ILE A 53 17.62 0.96 2.65
N ARG A 54 16.92 1.50 3.65
CA ARG A 54 16.80 2.94 3.85
C ARG A 54 17.13 3.34 5.28
N VAL A 55 18.17 4.14 5.44
CA VAL A 55 18.48 4.85 6.69
C VAL A 55 17.84 6.24 6.62
N SER A 56 17.04 6.61 7.61
CA SER A 56 16.22 7.82 7.56
C SER A 56 15.93 8.37 8.96
N ALA A 57 15.78 9.68 9.07
CA ALA A 57 15.37 10.36 10.29
C ALA A 57 13.92 10.01 10.71
N ARG A 58 13.57 10.31 11.97
CA ARG A 58 12.22 10.10 12.53
C ARG A 58 11.22 11.04 11.86
N HIS A 59 9.97 10.61 11.66
CA HIS A 59 8.89 11.38 11.01
C HIS A 59 9.10 11.71 9.51
N HIS A 60 9.96 10.97 8.80
CA HIS A 60 10.28 11.24 7.39
C HIS A 60 9.64 10.25 6.39
N PHE A 61 8.34 9.97 6.50
CA PHE A 61 7.61 9.17 5.51
C PHE A 61 8.14 7.72 5.30
N LYS A 62 8.83 7.15 6.30
CA LYS A 62 9.44 5.81 6.22
C LYS A 62 8.42 4.69 6.05
N SER A 63 7.60 4.43 7.06
CA SER A 63 6.58 3.38 7.00
C SER A 63 5.51 3.69 5.95
N PHE A 64 5.13 4.97 5.80
CA PHE A 64 4.12 5.38 4.81
C PHE A 64 4.55 5.13 3.36
N SER A 65 5.83 5.29 3.01
CA SER A 65 6.30 4.90 1.67
C SER A 65 6.09 3.40 1.40
N LEU A 66 6.31 2.55 2.41
CA LEU A 66 6.09 1.11 2.30
C LEU A 66 4.60 0.75 2.24
N TYR A 67 3.74 1.47 2.98
CA TYR A 67 2.29 1.28 2.88
C TYR A 67 1.76 1.62 1.48
N GLY A 68 2.21 2.75 0.93
CA GLY A 68 1.87 3.15 -0.43
C GLY A 68 2.35 2.12 -1.45
N TYR A 69 3.56 1.58 -1.27
CA TYR A 69 4.09 0.54 -2.16
C TYR A 69 3.27 -0.73 -2.10
N PHE A 70 2.87 -1.17 -0.90
CA PHE A 70 1.97 -2.31 -0.78
C PHE A 70 0.62 -2.04 -1.46
N MET A 71 0.01 -0.87 -1.24
CA MET A 71 -1.25 -0.51 -1.89
C MET A 71 -1.12 -0.47 -3.42
N TRP A 72 0.02 -0.01 -3.94
CA TRP A 72 0.33 -0.03 -5.36
C TRP A 72 0.35 -1.46 -5.91
N LYS A 73 1.05 -2.37 -5.23
CA LYS A 73 1.09 -3.80 -5.57
C LYS A 73 -0.28 -4.46 -5.46
N LEU A 74 -1.04 -4.17 -4.41
CA LEU A 74 -2.41 -4.66 -4.22
C LEU A 74 -3.34 -4.24 -5.38
N MET A 75 -3.19 -3.01 -5.87
CA MET A 75 -4.03 -2.46 -6.93
C MET A 75 -3.72 -3.05 -8.31
N PHE A 76 -2.44 -3.25 -8.64
CA PHE A 76 -2.03 -3.63 -9.99
C PHE A 76 -1.64 -5.10 -10.14
N GLU A 77 -1.01 -5.71 -9.13
CA GLU A 77 -0.66 -7.13 -9.14
C GLU A 77 -1.73 -7.96 -8.42
N GLY A 78 -2.17 -7.51 -7.24
CA GLY A 78 -3.17 -8.21 -6.43
C GLY A 78 -4.57 -8.26 -7.03
N ALA A 79 -4.85 -7.44 -8.06
CA ALA A 79 -6.11 -7.46 -8.79
C ALA A 79 -6.24 -8.64 -9.76
N ILE A 80 -5.12 -9.21 -10.21
CA ILE A 80 -5.10 -10.28 -11.22
C ILE A 80 -4.30 -11.52 -10.78
N ASN A 81 -3.61 -11.45 -9.64
CA ASN A 81 -2.78 -12.53 -9.12
C ASN A 81 -3.08 -12.78 -7.65
N ASN A 82 -2.84 -14.02 -7.19
CA ASN A 82 -2.72 -14.31 -5.77
C ASN A 82 -1.36 -13.82 -5.28
N VAL A 83 -1.37 -12.99 -4.24
CA VAL A 83 -0.14 -12.42 -3.66
C VAL A 83 -0.08 -12.79 -2.18
N GLU A 84 0.99 -13.45 -1.79
CA GLU A 84 1.27 -13.73 -0.38
C GLU A 84 2.53 -12.98 0.04
N ALA A 85 2.41 -12.21 1.12
CA ALA A 85 3.49 -11.40 1.65
C ALA A 85 3.60 -11.52 3.17
N HIS A 86 4.80 -11.22 3.67
CA HIS A 86 5.11 -11.18 5.09
C HIS A 86 5.56 -9.78 5.47
N TYR A 87 5.00 -9.23 6.54
CA TYR A 87 5.48 -7.98 7.13
C TYR A 87 6.36 -8.30 8.31
N PHE A 88 7.65 -7.97 8.20
CA PHE A 88 8.62 -8.19 9.27
C PHE A 88 8.81 -6.92 10.10
N SER A 89 8.97 -7.08 11.40
CA SER A 89 9.38 -6.03 12.33
C SER A 89 10.19 -6.64 13.47
N PHE A 90 10.64 -5.81 14.42
CA PHE A 90 11.36 -6.30 15.60
C PHE A 90 10.57 -7.42 16.31
N ASN A 91 9.28 -7.22 16.53
CA ASN A 91 8.35 -8.25 17.02
C ASN A 91 7.07 -8.30 16.17
N ALA A 92 6.28 -9.36 16.33
CA ALA A 92 5.06 -9.59 15.56
C ALA A 92 3.98 -8.53 15.83
N ASP A 93 3.90 -7.99 17.05
CA ASP A 93 2.91 -6.95 17.40
C ASP A 93 3.17 -5.65 16.63
N LEU A 94 4.44 -5.25 16.48
CA LEU A 94 4.81 -4.07 15.70
C LEU A 94 4.55 -4.29 14.20
N ALA A 95 4.77 -5.50 13.70
CA ALA A 95 4.37 -5.86 12.33
C ALA A 95 2.85 -5.77 12.16
N GLY A 96 2.08 -6.30 13.12
CA GLY A 96 0.61 -6.22 13.15
C GLY A 96 0.11 -4.78 13.19
N TYR A 97 0.77 -3.90 13.96
CA TYR A 97 0.49 -2.46 13.97
C TYR A 97 0.64 -1.84 12.58
N HIS A 98 1.71 -2.17 11.85
CA HIS A 98 1.93 -1.66 10.51
C HIS A 98 0.89 -2.19 9.50
N ILE A 99 0.50 -3.47 9.62
CA ILE A 99 -0.57 -4.05 8.80
C ILE A 99 -1.91 -3.34 9.07
N ASN A 100 -2.26 -3.09 10.33
CA ASN A 100 -3.46 -2.31 10.68
C ASN A 100 -3.41 -0.91 10.03
N LYS A 101 -2.26 -0.23 10.06
CA LYS A 101 -2.10 1.07 9.37
C LYS A 101 -2.32 1.00 7.87
N ILE A 102 -1.90 -0.07 7.21
CA ILE A 102 -2.20 -0.30 5.79
C ILE A 102 -3.71 -0.45 5.57
N LYS A 103 -4.40 -1.23 6.40
CA LYS A 103 -5.88 -1.37 6.33
C LYS A 103 -6.58 -0.01 6.46
N GLN A 104 -6.18 0.80 7.43
CA GLN A 104 -6.70 2.16 7.61
C GLN A 104 -6.47 3.04 6.38
N CYS A 105 -5.30 2.94 5.75
CA CYS A 105 -5.01 3.68 4.52
C CYS A 105 -5.87 3.21 3.34
N ILE A 106 -6.16 1.91 3.23
CA ILE A 106 -7.02 1.34 2.18
C ILE A 106 -8.47 1.79 2.38
N GLU A 107 -9.00 1.64 3.60
CA GLU A 107 -10.37 2.01 3.96
C GLU A 107 -10.67 3.49 3.69
N ALA A 108 -9.71 4.38 3.96
CA ALA A 108 -9.87 5.81 3.72
C ALA A 108 -9.76 6.22 2.24
N ASN A 109 -9.37 5.33 1.33
CA ASN A 109 -9.00 5.69 -0.04
C ASN A 109 -10.13 5.40 -1.05
N PRO A 110 -10.63 6.43 -1.78
CA PRO A 110 -11.74 6.26 -2.71
C PRO A 110 -11.40 5.36 -3.91
N PHE A 111 -10.13 5.18 -4.26
CA PHE A 111 -9.74 4.24 -5.31
C PHE A 111 -9.84 2.78 -4.87
N PHE A 112 -10.03 2.53 -3.57
CA PHE A 112 -10.15 1.21 -2.96
C PHE A 112 -11.55 0.91 -2.43
N GLN A 113 -12.54 1.75 -2.71
CA GLN A 113 -13.91 1.60 -2.18
C GLN A 113 -14.58 0.26 -2.52
N ASP A 114 -14.23 -0.34 -3.68
CA ASP A 114 -14.81 -1.60 -4.16
C ASP A 114 -14.04 -2.84 -3.67
N ILE A 115 -12.95 -2.68 -2.91
CA ILE A 115 -12.14 -3.81 -2.44
C ILE A 115 -12.84 -4.52 -1.28
N ILE A 116 -12.77 -5.86 -1.28
CA ILE A 116 -13.44 -6.68 -0.27
C ILE A 116 -12.42 -7.16 0.75
N ASP A 117 -12.59 -6.75 2.01
CA ASP A 117 -11.85 -7.33 3.15
C ASP A 117 -12.46 -8.69 3.52
N ARG A 118 -11.67 -9.76 3.44
CA ARG A 118 -12.08 -11.11 3.85
C ARG A 118 -11.74 -11.44 5.30
N LYS A 119 -11.08 -10.52 6.02
CA LYS A 119 -10.81 -10.60 7.45
C LYS A 119 -11.10 -9.23 8.12
N PRO A 120 -12.34 -8.73 8.08
CA PRO A 120 -12.68 -7.41 8.61
C PRO A 120 -12.40 -7.30 10.12
N THR A 121 -12.55 -8.39 10.87
CA THR A 121 -12.32 -8.42 12.33
C THR A 121 -10.87 -8.68 12.73
N ALA A 122 -9.99 -9.08 11.79
CA ALA A 122 -8.58 -9.28 12.09
C ALA A 122 -7.81 -7.99 11.82
N GLU A 123 -7.31 -7.35 12.86
CA GLU A 123 -6.55 -6.11 12.74
C GLU A 123 -5.10 -6.34 12.26
N THR A 124 -4.52 -7.46 12.64
CA THR A 124 -3.09 -7.77 12.43
C THR A 124 -2.81 -8.58 11.18
N VAL A 125 -3.85 -9.02 10.47
CA VAL A 125 -3.74 -9.81 9.23
C VAL A 125 -4.59 -9.16 8.15
N LEU A 126 -4.03 -9.08 6.94
CA LEU A 126 -4.70 -8.51 5.78
C LEU A 126 -5.08 -9.63 4.81
N LYS A 127 -6.32 -9.64 4.32
CA LYS A 127 -6.76 -10.47 3.19
C LYS A 127 -7.77 -9.71 2.33
N TYR A 128 -7.32 -9.15 1.21
CA TYR A 128 -8.18 -8.39 0.29
C TYR A 128 -8.38 -9.12 -1.04
N THR A 129 -9.51 -8.84 -1.69
CA THR A 129 -9.83 -9.29 -3.05
C THR A 129 -10.71 -8.28 -3.76
N TRP A 130 -10.63 -8.22 -5.08
CA TRP A 130 -11.51 -7.39 -5.92
C TRP A 130 -12.60 -8.21 -6.61
N ASP A 131 -12.36 -9.50 -6.81
CA ASP A 131 -13.16 -10.37 -7.69
C ASP A 131 -13.56 -11.70 -7.03
N ASN A 132 -13.17 -11.91 -5.77
CA ASN A 132 -13.35 -13.15 -5.03
C ASN A 132 -12.64 -14.37 -5.60
N LYS A 133 -11.66 -14.17 -6.49
CA LYS A 133 -10.83 -15.21 -7.09
C LYS A 133 -9.36 -15.02 -6.75
N HIS A 134 -8.89 -13.78 -6.86
CA HIS A 134 -7.51 -13.40 -6.55
C HIS A 134 -7.45 -12.77 -5.17
N PHE A 135 -6.56 -13.27 -4.32
CA PHE A 135 -6.40 -12.80 -2.95
C PHE A 135 -5.01 -12.27 -2.72
N THR A 136 -4.93 -11.11 -2.08
CA THR A 136 -3.67 -10.59 -1.52
C THR A 136 -3.70 -10.74 0.00
N THR A 137 -2.71 -11.41 0.57
CA THR A 137 -2.56 -11.62 2.02
C THR A 137 -1.26 -11.05 2.56
N ILE A 138 -1.32 -10.43 3.75
CA ILE A 138 -0.13 -10.11 4.54
C ILE A 138 -0.25 -10.72 5.93
N SER A 139 0.80 -11.42 6.35
CA SER A 139 0.95 -11.97 7.71
C SER A 139 2.05 -11.24 8.50
N PRO A 140 1.86 -10.96 9.80
CA PRO A 140 2.86 -10.30 10.65
C PRO A 140 3.92 -11.28 11.16
N HIS A 141 5.18 -10.87 11.19
CA HIS A 141 6.29 -11.64 11.75
C HIS A 141 7.25 -10.78 12.56
N GLY A 142 7.70 -11.31 13.69
CA GLY A 142 8.84 -10.80 14.46
C GLY A 142 10.14 -11.39 13.94
N LEU A 143 11.21 -10.59 13.99
CA LEU A 143 12.57 -11.07 13.75
C LEU A 143 13.21 -11.68 15.01
N VAL A 144 12.60 -11.41 16.17
CA VAL A 144 13.04 -11.85 17.50
C VAL A 144 11.88 -12.48 18.25
#